data_AF-A0A397VSH6-F1
#
_entry.id   AF-A0A397VSH6-F1
#
_cell.length_a   1.000
_cell.length_b   1.000
_cell.length_c   1.000
_cell.angle_alpha   90.00
_cell.angle_beta   90.00
_cell.angle_gamma   90.00
#
_symmetry.space_group_name_H-M   'P 1'
#
loop_
_entity.id
_entity.type
_entity.pdbx_description
1 polymer ?
#
loop_
_entity_poly.entity_id
_entity_poly.type
_entity_poly.pdbx_seq_one_letter_code
_entity_poly.pdbx_strand_id
1 'polypeptide(L)'
;MIRSCLQDFATNEVSNEKQKLSNLLDDPVQILMTYNNDCFPLNIEKTFGANAAIGLRILHHYFASPSYLNDFIGQMIAEFGDEPLKQKLSVPMAINIIAKSIRGDDIFRPLLLYIALDEFQKLIGAPFCKGDNEHEERQYLKEVILALGSAMCCKFSINNVFIICHLAGTVLTPLSNVIASSSYRHITLPIPLLLPIDINSLFEQLQLTKSWWLNSLLLRATAYDIMLPRGIEAFLEYITNSISKGLSPSDIDYIQAANCARMKIDLSSIPSLLAKEILVAIILQFPVRRTSTVRTIDNTNYTWEYLESQGILMLHPLDNDFYKTVERLIIAGEILSCFVVIFSCNYR
;
A
#
# COMPACT_ATOMS: atom_id res chain seq x y z
N MET A 1 -2.62 -14.91 5.58
CA MET A 1 -1.23 -14.54 5.23
C MET A 1 -0.56 -13.73 6.34
N ILE A 2 -0.95 -12.47 6.60
CA ILE A 2 -0.32 -11.59 7.61
C ILE A 2 -0.16 -12.25 8.99
N ARG A 3 -1.23 -12.88 9.50
CA ARG A 3 -1.20 -13.63 10.76
C ARG A 3 -0.15 -14.76 10.78
N SER A 4 -0.07 -15.53 9.69
CA SER A 4 0.94 -16.60 9.54
C SER A 4 2.35 -16.00 9.55
N CYS A 5 2.58 -14.94 8.78
CA CYS A 5 3.88 -14.28 8.73
C CYS A 5 4.31 -13.70 10.09
N LEU A 6 3.37 -13.13 10.85
CA LEU A 6 3.62 -12.62 12.20
C LEU A 6 3.91 -13.76 13.19
N GLN A 7 3.19 -14.87 13.07
CA GLN A 7 3.43 -16.08 13.88
C GLN A 7 4.80 -16.70 13.55
N ASP A 8 5.17 -16.78 12.28
CA ASP A 8 6.48 -17.27 11.81
C ASP A 8 7.61 -16.36 12.29
N PHE A 9 7.40 -15.04 12.35
CA PHE A 9 8.39 -14.11 12.88
C PHE A 9 8.63 -14.28 14.39
N ALA A 10 7.58 -14.62 15.12
CA ALA A 10 7.65 -14.95 16.55
C ALA A 10 8.27 -16.33 16.82
N THR A 11 8.54 -17.16 15.79
CA THR A 11 9.02 -18.53 16.00
C THR A 11 10.43 -18.62 16.61
N ASN A 12 11.21 -17.53 16.59
CA ASN A 12 12.54 -17.46 17.20
C ASN A 12 12.54 -17.19 18.72
N GLU A 13 11.39 -16.99 19.37
CA GLU A 13 11.29 -16.71 20.81
C GLU A 13 10.67 -17.85 21.64
N VAL A 14 10.88 -17.80 22.95
CA VAL A 14 10.52 -18.83 23.94
C VAL A 14 9.00 -19.10 23.89
N SER A 15 8.59 -20.36 24.05
CA SER A 15 7.20 -20.85 23.87
C SER A 15 6.09 -20.02 24.57
N ASN A 16 6.40 -19.37 25.70
CA ASN A 16 5.46 -18.53 26.44
C ASN A 16 5.17 -17.16 25.78
N GLU A 17 6.14 -16.57 25.09
CA GLU A 17 5.95 -15.28 24.40
C GLU A 17 5.14 -15.45 23.11
N LYS A 18 5.32 -16.59 22.43
CA LYS A 18 4.48 -16.97 21.28
C LYS A 18 3.00 -17.05 21.64
N GLN A 19 2.68 -17.66 22.78
CA GLN A 19 1.29 -17.80 23.22
C GLN A 19 0.67 -16.45 23.62
N LYS A 20 1.45 -15.56 24.26
CA LYS A 20 1.03 -14.19 24.56
C LYS A 20 0.79 -13.36 23.30
N LEU A 21 1.70 -13.42 22.32
CA LEU A 21 1.56 -12.70 21.05
C LEU A 21 0.40 -13.26 20.22
N SER A 22 0.21 -14.58 20.19
CA SER A 22 -0.93 -15.20 19.50
C SER A 22 -2.26 -14.72 20.07
N ASN A 23 -2.39 -14.65 21.39
CA ASN A 23 -3.61 -14.14 22.04
C ASN A 23 -3.84 -12.65 21.74
N LEU A 24 -2.76 -11.87 21.61
CA LEU A 24 -2.86 -10.46 21.23
C LEU A 24 -3.28 -10.26 19.77
N LEU A 25 -2.88 -11.17 18.89
CA LEU A 25 -3.25 -11.17 17.47
C LEU A 25 -4.71 -11.55 17.22
N ASP A 26 -5.41 -12.15 18.21
CA ASP A 26 -6.82 -12.50 18.08
C ASP A 26 -7.76 -11.31 18.23
N ASP A 27 -7.34 -10.26 18.95
CA ASP A 27 -8.15 -9.05 19.17
C ASP A 27 -7.28 -7.76 19.17
N PRO A 28 -6.69 -7.40 18.02
CA PRO A 28 -5.93 -6.16 17.90
C PRO A 28 -6.87 -4.96 17.81
N VAL A 29 -6.46 -3.83 18.39
CA VAL A 29 -7.10 -2.55 18.09
C VAL A 29 -6.58 -2.06 16.76
N GLN A 30 -7.48 -1.97 15.79
CA GLN A 30 -7.15 -1.65 14.41
C GLN A 30 -7.34 -0.16 14.13
N ILE A 31 -6.33 0.47 13.55
CA ILE A 31 -6.33 1.85 13.09
C ILE A 31 -6.02 1.80 11.60
N LEU A 32 -7.06 1.86 10.78
CA LEU A 32 -6.97 1.70 9.33
C LEU A 32 -7.02 3.07 8.67
N MET A 33 -5.89 3.49 8.12
CA MET A 33 -5.72 4.77 7.44
C MET A 33 -5.56 4.54 5.94
N THR A 34 -6.00 5.51 5.13
CA THR A 34 -5.80 5.49 3.68
C THR A 34 -5.44 6.89 3.19
N TYR A 35 -4.69 6.96 2.09
CA TYR A 35 -4.45 8.20 1.34
C TYR A 35 -5.37 8.36 0.11
N ASN A 36 -6.44 7.56 0.03
CA ASN A 36 -7.49 7.65 -0.98
C ASN A 36 -8.82 8.15 -0.39
N ASN A 37 -9.86 8.22 -1.22
CA ASN A 37 -11.26 8.51 -0.82
C ASN A 37 -11.36 9.79 0.03
N ASP A 38 -10.89 10.91 -0.54
CA ASP A 38 -10.86 12.24 0.10
C ASP A 38 -9.93 12.38 1.32
N CYS A 39 -9.19 11.34 1.69
CA CYS A 39 -8.14 11.38 2.73
C CYS A 39 -6.74 11.65 2.15
N PHE A 40 -6.66 12.41 1.06
CA PHE A 40 -5.39 12.75 0.40
C PHE A 40 -4.41 13.46 1.35
N PRO A 41 -3.09 13.39 1.08
CA PRO A 41 -2.12 14.19 1.83
C PRO A 41 -2.44 15.68 1.73
N LEU A 42 -2.54 16.36 2.88
CA LEU A 42 -2.92 17.77 2.98
C LEU A 42 -1.70 18.66 3.15
N ASN A 43 -1.72 19.88 2.58
CA ASN A 43 -0.60 20.83 2.72
C ASN A 43 -0.30 21.18 4.19
N ILE A 44 -1.33 21.22 5.04
CA ILE A 44 -1.18 21.49 6.47
C ILE A 44 -0.39 20.39 7.20
N GLU A 45 -0.36 19.18 6.68
CA GLU A 45 0.43 18.09 7.24
C GLU A 45 1.94 18.30 7.04
N LYS A 46 2.35 19.02 5.99
CA LYS A 46 3.75 19.43 5.83
C LYS A 46 4.15 20.43 6.91
N THR A 47 3.28 21.37 7.26
CA THR A 47 3.59 22.39 8.27
C THR A 47 3.70 21.78 9.67
N PHE A 48 3.01 20.68 9.93
CA PHE A 48 3.18 19.88 11.14
C PHE A 48 4.44 19.03 11.16
N GLY A 49 4.99 18.68 10.00
CA GLY A 49 6.02 17.65 9.88
C GLY A 49 5.42 16.24 10.02
N ALA A 50 6.12 15.26 9.44
CA ALA A 50 5.58 13.89 9.29
C ALA A 50 5.14 13.25 10.61
N ASN A 51 5.90 13.44 11.70
CA ASN A 51 5.62 12.79 12.98
C ASN A 51 4.32 13.29 13.63
N ALA A 52 4.11 14.61 13.67
CA ALA A 52 2.89 15.20 14.22
C ALA A 52 1.69 14.93 13.29
N ALA A 53 1.88 15.02 11.97
CA ALA A 53 0.83 14.75 11.00
C ALA A 53 0.30 13.30 11.07
N ILE A 54 1.20 12.31 11.11
CA ILE A 54 0.79 10.91 11.29
C ILE A 54 0.15 10.69 12.67
N GLY A 55 0.65 11.36 13.72
CA GLY A 55 0.01 11.38 15.02
C GLY A 55 -1.45 11.87 14.95
N LEU A 56 -1.72 12.96 14.24
CA LEU A 56 -3.08 13.47 13.99
C LEU A 56 -3.93 12.46 13.24
N ARG A 57 -3.40 11.86 12.16
CA ARG A 57 -4.14 10.85 11.39
C ARG A 57 -4.49 9.62 12.22
N ILE A 58 -3.59 9.16 13.09
CA ILE A 58 -3.83 8.05 14.01
C ILE A 58 -4.96 8.40 14.98
N LEU A 59 -4.93 9.59 15.59
CA LEU A 59 -6.00 10.05 16.48
C LEU A 59 -7.33 10.20 15.74
N HIS A 60 -7.31 10.79 14.55
CA HIS A 60 -8.49 10.96 13.70
C HIS A 60 -9.15 9.61 13.40
N HIS A 61 -8.41 8.64 12.87
CA HIS A 61 -8.99 7.35 12.48
C HIS A 61 -9.42 6.49 13.67
N TYR A 62 -8.94 6.80 14.87
CA TYR A 62 -9.38 6.13 16.10
C TYR A 62 -10.61 6.80 16.73
N PHE A 63 -10.63 8.13 16.83
CA PHE A 63 -11.68 8.86 17.55
C PHE A 63 -12.80 9.43 16.67
N ALA A 64 -12.56 9.60 15.36
CA ALA A 64 -13.47 10.27 14.44
C ALA A 64 -13.84 9.39 13.24
N SER A 65 -14.89 9.82 12.53
CA SER A 65 -15.26 9.20 11.26
C SER A 65 -14.23 9.55 10.18
N PRO A 66 -13.84 8.61 9.29
CA PRO A 66 -12.82 8.84 8.25
C PRO A 66 -13.06 10.03 7.32
N SER A 67 -14.30 10.53 7.22
CA SER A 67 -14.74 11.46 6.19
C SER A 67 -14.39 12.94 6.41
N TYR A 68 -13.69 13.30 7.50
CA TYR A 68 -13.58 14.70 7.93
C TYR A 68 -12.19 15.09 8.49
N LEU A 69 -11.11 14.64 7.85
CA LEU A 69 -9.75 14.91 8.33
C LEU A 69 -9.44 16.41 8.44
N ASN A 70 -9.85 17.21 7.46
CA ASN A 70 -9.64 18.66 7.49
C ASN A 70 -10.35 19.33 8.67
N ASP A 71 -11.61 18.96 8.92
CA ASP A 71 -12.41 19.52 10.00
C ASP A 71 -11.85 19.09 11.36
N PHE A 72 -11.42 17.83 11.49
CA PHE A 72 -10.77 17.32 12.68
C PHE A 72 -9.47 18.09 12.98
N ILE A 73 -8.60 18.27 11.99
CA ILE A 73 -7.37 19.06 12.15
C ILE A 73 -7.73 20.50 12.55
N GLY A 74 -8.73 21.10 11.89
CA GLY A 74 -9.21 22.45 12.22
C GLY A 74 -9.70 22.58 13.68
N GLN A 75 -10.44 21.59 14.17
CA GLN A 75 -10.90 21.55 15.57
C GLN A 75 -9.73 21.40 16.54
N MET A 76 -8.79 20.49 16.26
CA MET A 76 -7.58 20.33 17.08
C MET A 76 -6.77 21.63 17.15
N ILE A 77 -6.62 22.33 16.02
CA ILE A 77 -5.94 23.65 15.99
C ILE A 77 -6.71 24.68 16.81
N ALA A 78 -8.04 24.72 16.72
CA ALA A 78 -8.86 25.65 17.47
C ALA A 78 -8.78 25.42 18.99
N GLU A 79 -8.72 24.15 19.42
CA GLU A 79 -8.68 23.78 20.85
C GLU A 79 -7.28 23.89 21.47
N PHE A 80 -6.24 23.44 20.76
CA PHE A 80 -4.89 23.28 21.31
C PHE A 80 -3.87 24.28 20.75
N GLY A 81 -4.20 24.98 19.66
CA GLY A 81 -3.29 25.85 18.93
C GLY A 81 -2.37 25.09 17.97
N ASP A 82 -2.00 25.75 16.87
CA ASP A 82 -1.14 25.19 15.82
C ASP A 82 0.28 24.85 16.32
N GLU A 83 1.00 25.82 16.88
CA GLU A 83 2.38 25.62 17.36
C GLU A 83 2.52 24.54 18.45
N PRO A 84 1.64 24.47 19.48
CA PRO A 84 1.68 23.38 20.44
C PRO A 84 1.51 22.00 19.81
N LEU A 85 0.63 21.86 18.83
CA LEU A 85 0.44 20.61 18.10
C LEU A 85 1.70 20.25 17.30
N LYS A 86 2.29 21.19 16.56
CA LYS A 86 3.54 20.97 15.82
C LYS A 86 4.68 20.47 16.71
N GLN A 87 4.83 21.07 17.90
CA GLN A 87 5.97 20.82 18.77
C GLN A 87 5.81 19.61 19.68
N LYS A 88 4.58 19.30 20.10
CA LYS A 88 4.33 18.27 21.14
C LYS A 88 3.68 17.01 20.59
N LEU A 89 2.91 17.11 19.52
CA LEU A 89 2.24 15.94 18.97
C LEU A 89 3.25 15.07 18.21
N SER A 90 3.13 13.77 18.40
CA SER A 90 3.97 12.78 17.76
C SER A 90 3.23 11.45 17.71
N VAL A 91 3.69 10.52 16.87
CA VAL A 91 3.15 9.16 16.81
C VAL A 91 3.16 8.48 18.19
N PRO A 92 4.26 8.54 19.00
CA PRO A 92 4.23 7.95 20.33
C PRO A 92 3.19 8.58 21.27
N MET A 93 2.99 9.90 21.17
CA MET A 93 1.99 10.61 21.98
C MET A 93 0.57 10.19 21.60
N ALA A 94 0.28 10.10 20.29
CA ALA A 94 -1.01 9.62 19.80
C ALA A 94 -1.31 8.20 20.30
N ILE A 95 -0.32 7.31 20.24
CA ILE A 95 -0.42 5.93 20.74
C ILE A 95 -0.68 5.91 22.25
N ASN A 96 0.00 6.74 23.04
CA ASN A 96 -0.25 6.84 24.49
C ASN A 96 -1.67 7.32 24.79
N ILE A 97 -2.20 8.28 24.04
CA ILE A 97 -3.59 8.77 24.21
C ILE A 97 -4.58 7.63 23.96
N ILE A 98 -4.40 6.88 22.87
CA ILE A 98 -5.26 5.74 22.53
C ILE A 98 -5.13 4.61 23.56
N ALA A 99 -3.91 4.24 23.94
CA ALA A 99 -3.69 3.20 24.94
C ALA A 99 -4.36 3.55 26.28
N LYS A 100 -4.28 4.83 26.70
CA LYS A 100 -4.95 5.32 27.91
C LYS A 100 -6.48 5.29 27.78
N SER A 101 -7.04 5.64 26.62
CA SER A 101 -8.49 5.63 26.43
C SER A 101 -9.08 4.21 26.47
N ILE A 102 -8.33 3.21 26.01
CA ILE A 102 -8.76 1.80 26.01
C ILE A 102 -8.61 1.17 27.40
N ARG A 103 -7.46 1.39 28.04
CA ARG A 103 -7.11 0.70 29.28
C ARG A 103 -7.73 1.33 30.51
N GLY A 104 -8.06 2.63 30.45
CA GLY A 104 -8.43 3.38 31.64
C GLY A 104 -7.33 3.27 32.70
N ASP A 105 -7.70 2.69 33.85
CA ASP A 105 -6.78 2.48 34.98
C ASP A 105 -5.97 1.17 34.89
N ASP A 106 -6.32 0.23 34.01
CA ASP A 106 -5.62 -1.06 33.86
C ASP A 106 -4.40 -0.95 32.92
N ILE A 107 -3.40 -0.22 33.39
CA ILE A 107 -2.18 0.07 32.63
C ILE A 107 -1.33 -1.17 32.30
N PHE A 108 -1.56 -2.32 32.95
CA PHE A 108 -0.76 -3.53 32.76
C PHE A 108 -1.31 -4.48 31.70
N ARG A 109 -2.61 -4.38 31.37
CA ARG A 109 -3.24 -5.20 30.31
C ARG A 109 -2.49 -5.03 28.99
N PRO A 110 -1.91 -6.11 28.41
CA PRO A 110 -1.25 -6.02 27.11
C PRO A 110 -2.22 -5.51 26.03
N LEU A 111 -1.73 -4.66 25.13
CA LEU A 111 -2.50 -4.09 24.03
C LEU A 111 -1.70 -4.21 22.75
N LEU A 112 -2.34 -4.70 21.69
CA LEU A 112 -1.78 -4.68 20.35
C LEU A 112 -2.51 -3.62 19.52
N LEU A 113 -1.76 -2.64 19.04
CA LEU A 113 -2.22 -1.66 18.06
C LEU A 113 -1.76 -2.10 16.68
N TYR A 114 -2.72 -2.33 15.79
CA TYR A 114 -2.48 -2.62 14.38
C TYR A 114 -2.76 -1.36 13.56
N ILE A 115 -1.70 -0.71 13.10
CA ILE A 115 -1.77 0.56 12.36
C ILE A 115 -1.54 0.25 10.88
N ALA A 116 -2.58 0.34 10.06
CA ALA A 116 -2.48 0.12 8.62
C ALA A 116 -2.56 1.44 7.85
N LEU A 117 -1.66 1.63 6.88
CA LEU A 117 -1.67 2.77 5.95
C LEU A 117 -1.80 2.22 4.54
N ASP A 118 -2.97 2.41 3.94
CA ASP A 118 -3.23 2.05 2.56
C ASP A 118 -2.93 3.21 1.60
N GLU A 119 -2.62 2.85 0.35
CA GLU A 119 -2.14 3.75 -0.70
C GLU A 119 -0.94 4.62 -0.28
N PHE A 120 -0.02 4.02 0.46
CA PHE A 120 1.15 4.70 1.00
C PHE A 120 2.02 5.37 -0.09
N GLN A 121 1.99 4.86 -1.32
CA GLN A 121 2.64 5.45 -2.49
C GLN A 121 2.17 6.87 -2.81
N LYS A 122 0.95 7.28 -2.40
CA LYS A 122 0.41 8.64 -2.67
C LYS A 122 1.18 9.75 -1.95
N LEU A 123 1.99 9.40 -0.96
CA LEU A 123 2.93 10.34 -0.34
C LEU A 123 4.10 10.71 -1.26
N ILE A 124 4.42 9.86 -2.25
CA ILE A 124 5.38 10.15 -3.31
C ILE A 124 4.72 11.13 -4.27
N GLY A 125 5.31 12.32 -4.43
CA GLY A 125 4.76 13.34 -5.32
C GLY A 125 3.50 14.05 -4.79
N ALA A 126 3.23 13.94 -3.48
CA ALA A 126 2.19 14.75 -2.83
C ALA A 126 2.40 16.25 -3.18
N PRO A 127 1.35 17.09 -3.23
CA PRO A 127 1.43 18.46 -3.76
C PRO A 127 2.52 19.32 -3.11
N PHE A 128 2.84 19.00 -1.87
CA PHE A 128 3.80 19.69 -1.01
C PHE A 128 5.20 19.06 -1.01
N CYS A 129 5.38 17.93 -1.69
CA CYS A 129 6.65 17.25 -1.96
C CYS A 129 7.31 17.72 -3.26
N LYS A 130 6.67 18.58 -4.07
CA LYS A 130 7.26 19.19 -5.28
C LYS A 130 8.40 20.14 -4.91
N GLY A 131 9.57 19.58 -4.66
CA GLY A 131 10.85 20.29 -4.62
C GLY A 131 11.47 20.33 -6.01
N ASP A 132 12.57 21.09 -6.17
CA ASP A 132 13.30 21.16 -7.45
C ASP A 132 14.03 19.83 -7.78
N ASN A 133 14.18 18.90 -6.81
CA ASN A 133 14.93 17.63 -6.94
C ASN A 133 14.21 16.41 -6.31
N GLU A 134 14.35 15.21 -6.90
CA GLU A 134 13.75 13.91 -6.45
C GLU A 134 14.01 13.55 -4.98
N HIS A 135 15.14 13.99 -4.41
CA HIS A 135 15.47 13.71 -3.00
C HIS A 135 14.46 14.33 -2.04
N GLU A 136 13.88 15.48 -2.39
CA GLU A 136 12.86 16.14 -1.57
C GLU A 136 11.50 15.46 -1.70
N GLU A 137 11.20 14.87 -2.87
CA GLU A 137 9.92 14.20 -3.13
C GLU A 137 9.70 12.96 -2.26
N ARG A 138 10.79 12.28 -1.85
CA ARG A 138 10.76 11.06 -1.03
C ARG A 138 11.06 11.33 0.44
N GLN A 139 11.43 12.56 0.79
CA GLN A 139 11.87 12.90 2.15
C GLN A 139 10.72 12.78 3.15
N TYR A 140 9.52 13.28 2.81
CA TYR A 140 8.37 13.19 3.71
C TYR A 140 7.97 11.74 3.99
N LEU A 141 7.96 10.89 2.95
CA LEU A 141 7.74 9.45 3.07
C LEU A 141 8.74 8.79 4.01
N LYS A 142 10.03 9.15 3.88
CA LYS A 142 11.10 8.68 4.76
C LYS A 142 10.83 9.09 6.21
N GLU A 143 10.46 10.34 6.43
CA GLU A 143 10.14 10.87 7.77
C GLU A 143 8.93 10.17 8.39
N VAL A 144 7.92 9.80 7.59
CA VAL A 144 6.77 8.99 8.06
C VAL A 144 7.24 7.60 8.52
N ILE A 145 8.06 6.92 7.72
CA ILE A 145 8.62 5.60 8.10
C ILE A 145 9.46 5.73 9.38
N LEU A 146 10.28 6.77 9.48
CA LEU A 146 11.09 7.04 10.68
C LEU A 146 10.22 7.31 11.91
N ALA A 147 9.13 8.07 11.78
CA ALA A 147 8.20 8.36 12.87
C ALA A 147 7.50 7.08 13.37
N LEU A 148 6.99 6.26 12.45
CA LEU A 148 6.35 4.98 12.78
C LEU A 148 7.36 4.00 13.41
N GLY A 149 8.53 3.82 12.79
CA GLY A 149 9.57 2.94 13.31
C GLY A 149 10.10 3.39 14.68
N SER A 150 10.28 4.70 14.87
CA SER A 150 10.67 5.27 16.17
C SER A 150 9.66 4.93 17.25
N ALA A 151 8.36 5.11 16.97
CA ALA A 151 7.29 4.78 17.91
C ALA A 151 7.31 3.29 18.29
N MET A 152 7.60 2.39 17.35
CA MET A 152 7.69 0.96 17.62
C MET A 152 8.86 0.59 18.53
N CYS A 153 9.92 1.39 18.55
CA CYS A 153 11.05 1.21 19.46
C CYS A 153 10.91 2.02 20.77
N CYS A 154 9.88 2.87 20.90
CA CYS A 154 9.70 3.67 22.10
C CYS A 154 9.29 2.81 23.30
N LYS A 155 9.89 3.11 24.45
CA LYS A 155 9.31 2.71 25.73
C LYS A 155 8.18 3.67 26.05
N PHE A 156 6.96 3.20 25.90
CA PHE A 156 5.77 3.96 26.24
C PHE A 156 5.67 4.11 27.77
N SER A 157 5.16 5.24 28.23
CA SER A 157 4.86 5.46 29.66
C SER A 157 3.85 4.45 30.18
N ILE A 158 3.04 3.89 29.27
CA ILE A 158 2.12 2.79 29.49
C ILE A 158 2.81 1.52 28.97
N ASN A 159 3.34 0.70 29.88
CA ASN A 159 4.06 -0.54 29.54
C ASN A 159 3.16 -1.53 28.78
N ASN A 160 3.73 -2.51 28.08
CA ASN A 160 3.00 -3.60 27.37
C ASN A 160 2.14 -3.17 26.18
N VAL A 161 2.46 -2.07 25.50
CA VAL A 161 1.86 -1.72 24.20
C VAL A 161 2.73 -2.30 23.08
N PHE A 162 2.12 -3.11 22.22
CA PHE A 162 2.73 -3.67 21.03
C PHE A 162 2.16 -2.95 19.81
N ILE A 163 3.01 -2.65 18.84
CA ILE A 163 2.62 -1.95 17.63
C ILE A 163 3.04 -2.80 16.43
N ILE A 164 2.12 -2.99 15.51
CA ILE A 164 2.38 -3.53 14.19
C ILE A 164 1.94 -2.48 13.19
N CYS A 165 2.89 -2.01 12.38
CA CYS A 165 2.60 -1.10 11.29
C CYS A 165 2.55 -1.89 9.99
N HIS A 166 1.46 -1.75 9.24
CA HIS A 166 1.25 -2.31 7.91
C HIS A 166 1.18 -1.16 6.91
N LEU A 167 2.17 -1.06 6.02
CA LEU A 167 2.12 -0.11 4.89
C LEU A 167 1.76 -0.88 3.62
N ALA A 168 0.67 -0.50 2.95
CA ALA A 168 0.22 -1.07 1.70
C ALA A 168 0.36 -0.04 0.56
N GLY A 169 0.85 -0.49 -0.59
CA GLY A 169 0.93 0.34 -1.78
C GLY A 169 1.32 -0.45 -3.01
N THR A 170 1.16 0.16 -4.18
CA THR A 170 1.38 -0.48 -5.49
C THR A 170 2.78 -0.21 -6.06
N VAL A 171 3.47 0.85 -5.63
CA VAL A 171 4.76 1.27 -6.22
C VAL A 171 5.95 0.72 -5.40
N LEU A 172 6.27 -0.56 -5.62
CA LEU A 172 7.24 -1.32 -4.79
C LEU A 172 8.66 -0.73 -4.76
N THR A 173 9.20 -0.30 -5.90
CA THR A 173 10.63 0.05 -6.00
C THR A 173 11.01 1.33 -5.22
N PRO A 174 10.36 2.48 -5.44
CA PRO A 174 10.57 3.68 -4.62
C PRO A 174 10.36 3.43 -3.12
N LEU A 175 9.34 2.65 -2.77
CA LEU A 175 8.99 2.37 -1.38
C LEU A 175 10.03 1.47 -0.72
N SER A 176 10.51 0.44 -1.42
CA SER A 176 11.58 -0.45 -0.94
C SER A 176 12.88 0.30 -0.66
N ASN A 177 13.27 1.24 -1.52
CA ASN A 177 14.49 2.03 -1.33
C ASN A 177 14.41 2.92 -0.08
N VAL A 178 13.26 3.57 0.15
CA VAL A 178 13.07 4.42 1.32
C VAL A 178 13.01 3.57 2.60
N ILE A 179 12.31 2.44 2.58
CA ILE A 179 12.19 1.54 3.72
C ILE A 179 13.54 0.91 4.08
N ALA A 180 14.32 0.46 3.09
CA ALA A 180 15.66 -0.07 3.30
C ALA A 180 16.60 0.94 3.98
N SER A 181 16.42 2.23 3.71
CA SER A 181 17.22 3.29 4.33
C SER A 181 16.87 3.58 5.81
N SER A 182 15.74 3.06 6.31
CA SER A 182 15.20 3.40 7.63
C SER A 182 15.86 2.67 8.81
N SER A 183 16.70 1.66 8.55
CA SER A 183 17.31 0.79 9.58
C SER A 183 16.33 -0.03 10.44
N TYR A 184 15.02 0.17 10.30
CA TYR A 184 14.01 -0.61 11.02
C TYR A 184 13.77 -1.97 10.34
N ARG A 185 13.54 -2.99 11.18
CA ARG A 185 13.24 -4.33 10.70
C ARG A 185 11.87 -4.34 10.03
N HIS A 186 11.85 -4.85 8.80
CA HIS A 186 10.64 -4.90 7.99
C HIS A 186 10.51 -6.25 7.27
N ILE A 187 9.27 -6.61 6.94
CA ILE A 187 8.93 -7.77 6.11
C ILE A 187 8.16 -7.24 4.92
N THR A 188 8.62 -7.54 3.70
CA THR A 188 7.88 -7.25 2.47
C THR A 188 7.07 -8.48 2.07
N LEU A 189 5.75 -8.37 2.01
CA LEU A 189 4.87 -9.42 1.48
C LEU A 189 4.32 -8.96 0.13
N PRO A 190 4.86 -9.43 -1.01
CA PRO A 190 4.26 -9.15 -2.30
C PRO A 190 2.92 -9.87 -2.42
N ILE A 191 1.90 -9.17 -2.88
CA ILE A 191 0.62 -9.74 -3.29
C ILE A 191 0.73 -10.00 -4.80
N PRO A 192 0.90 -11.28 -5.20
CA PRO A 192 1.04 -11.61 -6.61
C PRO A 192 -0.30 -11.44 -7.34
N LEU A 193 -0.21 -11.42 -8.67
CA LEU A 193 -1.36 -11.68 -9.53
C LEU A 193 -2.01 -13.02 -9.18
N LEU A 194 -3.33 -13.10 -9.36
CA LEU A 194 -4.07 -14.34 -9.19
C LEU A 194 -3.66 -15.34 -10.26
N LEU A 195 -3.26 -16.53 -9.83
CA LEU A 195 -3.02 -17.64 -10.72
C LEU A 195 -4.38 -18.24 -11.16
N PRO A 196 -4.42 -18.99 -12.27
CA PRO A 196 -5.65 -19.68 -12.70
C PRO A 196 -6.29 -20.55 -11.60
N ILE A 197 -5.46 -21.15 -10.72
CA ILE A 197 -5.95 -21.93 -9.58
C ILE A 197 -6.66 -21.07 -8.53
N ASP A 198 -6.18 -19.85 -8.29
CA ASP A 198 -6.79 -18.90 -7.36
C ASP A 198 -8.14 -18.41 -7.91
N ILE A 199 -8.19 -18.11 -9.21
CA ILE A 199 -9.42 -17.70 -9.90
C ILE A 199 -10.46 -18.84 -9.87
N ASN A 200 -10.05 -20.08 -10.09
CA ASN A 200 -10.95 -21.23 -9.99
C ASN A 200 -11.49 -21.38 -8.56
N SER A 201 -10.61 -21.27 -7.56
CA SER A 201 -11.01 -21.31 -6.14
C SER A 201 -12.00 -20.19 -5.80
N LEU A 202 -11.78 -18.97 -6.31
CA LEU A 202 -12.73 -17.86 -6.17
C LEU A 202 -14.09 -18.21 -6.81
N PHE A 203 -14.11 -18.78 -8.01
CA PHE A 203 -15.36 -19.18 -8.68
C PHE A 203 -16.11 -20.28 -7.92
N GLU A 204 -15.38 -21.23 -7.33
CA GLU A 204 -15.94 -22.27 -6.47
C GLU A 204 -16.56 -21.68 -5.19
N GLN A 205 -15.84 -20.77 -4.52
CA GLN A 205 -16.27 -20.16 -3.26
C GLN A 205 -17.45 -19.20 -3.43
N LEU A 206 -17.47 -18.43 -4.52
CA LEU A 206 -18.50 -17.42 -4.77
C LEU A 206 -19.85 -18.02 -5.14
N GLN A 207 -19.98 -19.36 -5.16
CA GLN A 207 -21.18 -20.09 -5.55
C GLN A 207 -21.84 -19.43 -6.77
N LEU A 208 -21.04 -19.02 -7.76
CA LEU A 208 -21.53 -18.44 -9.00
C LEU A 208 -22.33 -19.51 -9.75
N THR A 209 -23.58 -19.63 -9.33
CA THR A 209 -24.73 -20.28 -9.92
C THR A 209 -24.51 -21.61 -10.63
N LYS A 210 -24.06 -22.68 -9.96
CA LYS A 210 -23.83 -24.04 -10.54
C LYS A 210 -22.52 -24.14 -11.34
N SER A 211 -22.01 -25.35 -11.47
CA SER A 211 -20.75 -25.74 -12.13
C SER A 211 -20.62 -25.39 -13.63
N TRP A 212 -21.46 -24.53 -14.20
CA TRP A 212 -21.42 -24.16 -15.63
C TRP A 212 -20.15 -23.41 -16.02
N TRP A 213 -19.55 -22.66 -15.09
CA TRP A 213 -18.30 -21.93 -15.35
C TRP A 213 -17.16 -22.88 -15.74
N LEU A 214 -17.15 -24.12 -15.24
CA LEU A 214 -16.17 -25.15 -15.62
C LEU A 214 -16.21 -25.42 -17.13
N ASN A 215 -17.40 -25.38 -17.71
CA ASN A 215 -17.64 -25.65 -19.13
C ASN A 215 -17.53 -24.39 -20.00
N SER A 216 -17.54 -23.19 -19.39
CA SER A 216 -17.39 -21.94 -20.13
C SER A 216 -15.91 -21.60 -20.35
N LEU A 217 -15.37 -22.04 -21.49
CA LEU A 217 -13.98 -21.75 -21.88
C LEU A 217 -13.74 -20.24 -22.00
N LEU A 218 -14.69 -19.51 -22.60
CA LEU A 218 -14.57 -18.08 -22.82
C LEU A 218 -14.50 -17.31 -21.49
N LEU A 219 -15.41 -17.60 -20.55
CA LEU A 219 -15.38 -17.03 -19.21
C LEU A 219 -14.02 -17.24 -18.54
N ARG A 220 -13.54 -18.49 -18.52
CA ARG A 220 -12.27 -18.84 -17.86
C ARG A 220 -11.09 -18.16 -18.54
N ALA A 221 -11.02 -18.20 -19.86
CA ALA A 221 -9.96 -17.53 -20.62
C ALA A 221 -9.94 -16.01 -20.36
N THR A 222 -11.11 -15.36 -20.34
CA THR A 222 -11.22 -13.93 -20.04
C THR A 222 -10.82 -13.61 -18.59
N ALA A 223 -11.25 -14.43 -17.62
CA ALA A 223 -10.84 -14.24 -16.23
C ALA A 223 -9.33 -14.43 -16.05
N TYR A 224 -8.75 -15.45 -16.70
CA TYR A 224 -7.31 -15.69 -16.66
C TYR A 224 -6.50 -14.60 -17.38
N ASP A 225 -7.08 -13.85 -18.32
CA ASP A 225 -6.41 -12.67 -18.92
C ASP A 225 -6.39 -11.48 -17.96
N ILE A 226 -7.39 -11.37 -17.08
CA ILE A 226 -7.51 -10.25 -16.13
C ILE A 226 -6.49 -10.38 -14.98
N MET A 227 -6.41 -11.55 -14.33
CA MET A 227 -5.51 -11.92 -13.22
C MET A 227 -5.48 -11.01 -11.96
N LEU A 228 -6.01 -9.80 -12.02
CA LEU A 228 -5.95 -8.81 -10.95
C LEU A 228 -7.17 -8.94 -10.04
N PRO A 229 -7.01 -9.01 -8.71
CA PRO A 229 -8.14 -9.18 -7.79
C PRO A 229 -9.27 -8.18 -8.04
N ARG A 230 -8.95 -6.89 -8.14
CA ARG A 230 -9.95 -5.83 -8.38
C ARG A 230 -10.61 -5.91 -9.76
N GLY A 231 -9.86 -6.38 -10.76
CA GLY A 231 -10.41 -6.65 -12.09
C GLY A 231 -11.36 -7.84 -12.08
N ILE A 232 -10.98 -8.93 -11.38
CA ILE A 232 -11.82 -10.11 -11.21
C ILE A 232 -13.10 -9.77 -10.45
N GLU A 233 -13.04 -8.96 -9.40
CA GLU A 233 -14.22 -8.46 -8.68
C GLU A 233 -15.20 -7.77 -9.63
N ALA A 234 -14.72 -6.80 -10.41
CA ALA A 234 -15.55 -6.05 -11.36
C ALA A 234 -16.12 -6.94 -12.48
N PHE A 235 -15.32 -7.90 -12.97
CA PHE A 235 -15.73 -8.89 -13.95
C PHE A 235 -16.88 -9.77 -13.41
N LEU A 236 -16.73 -10.27 -12.19
CA LEU A 236 -17.71 -11.12 -11.52
C LEU A 236 -18.98 -10.36 -11.14
N GLU A 237 -18.84 -9.10 -10.73
CA GLU A 237 -19.97 -8.21 -10.47
C GLU A 237 -20.84 -8.04 -11.73
N TYR A 238 -20.22 -7.81 -12.89
CA TYR A 238 -20.92 -7.72 -14.17
C TYR A 238 -21.67 -9.01 -14.50
N ILE A 239 -21.02 -10.17 -14.36
CA ILE A 239 -21.62 -11.48 -14.63
C ILE A 239 -22.81 -11.73 -13.69
N THR A 240 -22.62 -11.50 -12.39
CA THR A 240 -23.65 -11.69 -11.37
C THR A 240 -24.87 -10.81 -11.64
N ASN A 241 -24.64 -9.54 -12.01
CA ASN A 241 -25.68 -8.60 -12.38
C ASN A 241 -26.41 -8.97 -13.69
N SER A 242 -25.74 -9.65 -14.61
CA SER A 242 -26.35 -10.12 -15.86
C SER A 242 -27.26 -11.31 -15.60
N ILE A 243 -26.79 -12.27 -14.79
CA ILE A 243 -27.57 -13.45 -14.38
C ILE A 243 -28.79 -13.04 -13.56
N SER A 244 -28.65 -12.08 -12.64
CA SER A 244 -29.78 -11.59 -11.83
C SER A 244 -30.86 -10.89 -12.67
N LYS A 245 -30.49 -10.37 -13.86
CA LYS A 245 -31.42 -9.83 -14.86
C LYS A 245 -32.05 -10.91 -15.77
N GLY A 246 -31.76 -12.18 -15.53
CA GLY A 246 -32.34 -13.31 -16.26
C GLY A 246 -31.59 -13.73 -17.53
N LEU A 247 -30.39 -13.18 -17.78
CA LEU A 247 -29.55 -13.64 -18.90
C LEU A 247 -29.03 -15.05 -18.61
N SER A 248 -29.08 -15.92 -19.62
CA SER A 248 -28.41 -17.21 -19.53
C SER A 248 -26.89 -17.01 -19.63
N PRO A 249 -26.06 -17.88 -19.02
CA PRO A 249 -24.61 -17.75 -19.10
C PRO A 249 -24.00 -17.71 -20.51
N SER A 250 -24.68 -18.28 -21.51
CA SER A 250 -24.25 -18.22 -22.92
C SER A 250 -24.51 -16.87 -23.57
N ASP A 251 -25.43 -16.07 -23.02
CA ASP A 251 -25.84 -14.77 -23.58
C ASP A 251 -25.10 -13.60 -22.93
N ILE A 252 -24.24 -13.86 -21.94
CA ILE A 252 -23.45 -12.83 -21.27
C ILE A 252 -22.34 -12.35 -22.22
N ASP A 253 -22.27 -11.04 -22.42
CA ASP A 253 -21.18 -10.41 -23.15
C ASP A 253 -19.91 -10.34 -22.28
N TYR A 254 -19.08 -11.39 -22.38
CA TYR A 254 -17.80 -11.45 -21.67
C TYR A 254 -16.78 -10.41 -22.15
N ILE A 255 -16.93 -9.87 -23.37
CA ILE A 255 -16.07 -8.79 -23.86
C ILE A 255 -16.41 -7.50 -23.12
N GLN A 256 -17.71 -7.21 -22.96
CA GLN A 256 -18.15 -6.07 -22.15
C GLN A 256 -17.74 -6.23 -20.69
N ALA A 257 -17.91 -7.43 -20.12
CA ALA A 257 -17.46 -7.72 -18.76
C ALA A 257 -15.94 -7.47 -18.59
N ALA A 258 -15.12 -7.91 -19.55
CA ALA A 258 -13.69 -7.66 -19.56
C ALA A 258 -13.34 -6.17 -19.65
N ASN A 259 -14.09 -5.41 -20.46
CA ASN A 259 -13.91 -3.97 -20.57
C ASN A 259 -14.27 -3.26 -19.25
N CYS A 260 -15.35 -3.68 -18.56
CA CYS A 260 -15.68 -3.18 -17.22
C CYS A 260 -14.55 -3.46 -16.22
N ALA A 261 -13.96 -4.66 -16.26
CA ALA A 261 -12.81 -5.00 -15.44
C ALA A 261 -11.60 -4.11 -15.73
N ARG A 262 -11.26 -3.93 -17.01
CA ARG A 262 -10.15 -3.06 -17.45
C ARG A 262 -10.34 -1.60 -17.04
N MET A 263 -11.56 -1.08 -17.12
CA MET A 263 -11.89 0.27 -16.64
C MET A 263 -11.68 0.42 -15.13
N LYS A 264 -11.95 -0.62 -14.34
CA LYS A 264 -11.76 -0.61 -12.87
C LYS A 264 -10.31 -0.76 -12.43
N ILE A 265 -9.48 -1.40 -13.24
CA ILE A 265 -8.03 -1.53 -12.97
C ILE A 265 -7.30 -0.20 -13.20
N ASP A 266 -7.91 0.78 -13.89
CA ASP A 266 -7.35 2.09 -14.21
C ASP A 266 -5.84 2.06 -14.57
N LEU A 267 -5.54 1.37 -15.67
CA LEU A 267 -4.21 1.39 -16.27
C LEU A 267 -3.94 2.68 -17.07
N SER A 268 -4.84 3.67 -17.04
CA SER A 268 -4.67 4.90 -17.84
C SER A 268 -3.44 5.72 -17.39
N SER A 269 -3.01 5.51 -16.15
CA SER A 269 -1.76 6.05 -15.59
C SER A 269 -0.50 5.33 -16.06
N ILE A 270 -0.62 4.15 -16.69
CA ILE A 270 0.47 3.42 -17.33
C ILE A 270 0.37 3.71 -18.83
N PRO A 271 1.22 4.60 -19.38
CA PRO A 271 1.03 5.08 -20.74
C PRO A 271 1.04 3.91 -21.72
N SER A 272 0.00 3.85 -22.56
CA SER A 272 -0.21 2.76 -23.51
C SER A 272 1.01 2.60 -24.41
N LEU A 273 1.64 1.42 -24.36
CA LEU A 273 2.81 1.05 -25.16
C LEU A 273 4.11 1.81 -24.86
N LEU A 274 4.44 1.96 -23.58
CA LEU A 274 5.83 2.04 -23.11
C LEU A 274 6.73 0.87 -23.57
N ALA A 275 6.12 -0.21 -24.06
CA ALA A 275 6.71 -1.53 -24.15
C ALA A 275 7.91 -1.65 -25.09
N LYS A 276 7.94 -1.08 -26.30
CA LYS A 276 8.96 -1.52 -27.28
C LYS A 276 10.38 -1.05 -26.94
N GLU A 277 10.60 0.25 -26.75
CA GLU A 277 11.93 0.78 -26.46
C GLU A 277 12.44 0.34 -25.09
N ILE A 278 11.54 0.21 -24.11
CA ILE A 278 11.86 -0.26 -22.76
C ILE A 278 12.16 -1.76 -22.75
N LEU A 279 11.36 -2.59 -23.44
CA LEU A 279 11.65 -4.01 -23.62
C LEU A 279 12.99 -4.20 -24.34
N VAL A 280 13.26 -3.43 -25.38
CA VAL A 280 14.54 -3.48 -26.11
C VAL A 280 15.70 -3.09 -25.18
N ALA A 281 15.57 -2.01 -24.41
CA ALA A 281 16.60 -1.59 -23.47
C ALA A 281 16.84 -2.62 -22.35
N ILE A 282 15.81 -3.31 -21.88
CA ILE A 282 15.90 -4.36 -20.86
C ILE A 282 16.49 -5.64 -21.44
N ILE A 283 15.96 -6.15 -22.55
CA ILE A 283 16.42 -7.40 -23.17
C ILE A 283 17.89 -7.26 -23.62
N LEU A 284 18.23 -6.12 -24.23
CA LEU A 284 19.58 -5.89 -24.75
C LEU A 284 20.51 -5.25 -23.71
N GLN A 285 20.01 -4.98 -22.49
CA GLN A 285 20.78 -4.37 -21.40
C GLN A 285 21.50 -3.07 -21.83
N PHE A 286 20.82 -2.26 -22.65
CA PHE A 286 21.39 -1.02 -23.17
C PHE A 286 21.54 0.01 -22.04
N PRO A 287 22.70 0.71 -21.97
CA PRO A 287 22.87 1.82 -21.05
C PRO A 287 21.96 2.98 -21.42
N VAL A 288 21.24 3.52 -20.44
CA VAL A 288 20.35 4.69 -20.57
C VAL A 288 20.78 5.81 -19.63
N ARG A 289 20.44 7.05 -19.97
CA ARG A 289 20.59 8.20 -19.08
C ARG A 289 19.24 8.55 -18.46
N ARG A 290 19.20 8.88 -17.17
CA ARG A 290 17.96 9.24 -16.45
C ARG A 290 17.14 10.35 -17.15
N THR A 291 17.83 11.37 -17.66
CA THR A 291 17.24 12.52 -18.35
C THR A 291 16.86 12.25 -19.81
N SER A 292 17.29 11.13 -20.40
CA SER A 292 16.88 10.77 -21.75
C SER A 292 15.41 10.35 -21.78
N THR A 293 14.76 10.53 -22.92
CA THR A 293 13.32 10.27 -23.07
C THR A 293 13.05 9.00 -23.86
N VAL A 294 11.96 8.33 -23.51
CA VAL A 294 11.32 7.24 -24.25
C VAL A 294 10.05 7.79 -24.85
N ARG A 295 9.83 7.48 -26.13
CA ARG A 295 8.63 7.94 -26.83
C ARG A 295 7.57 6.86 -26.80
N THR A 296 6.37 7.23 -26.38
CA THR A 296 5.20 6.34 -26.41
C THR A 296 4.47 6.42 -27.74
N ILE A 297 3.55 5.49 -27.98
CA ILE A 297 2.82 5.39 -29.25
C ILE A 297 1.89 6.58 -29.48
N ASP A 298 1.42 7.22 -28.42
CA ASP A 298 0.66 8.47 -28.42
C ASP A 298 1.57 9.72 -28.59
N ASN A 299 2.85 9.54 -28.91
CA ASN A 299 3.87 10.59 -29.05
C ASN A 299 4.19 11.38 -27.78
N THR A 300 3.78 10.88 -26.62
CA THR A 300 4.20 11.45 -25.34
C THR A 300 5.66 11.05 -25.05
N ASN A 301 6.43 11.98 -24.50
CA ASN A 301 7.82 11.72 -24.11
C ASN A 301 7.90 11.62 -22.59
N TYR A 302 8.41 10.49 -22.10
CA TYR A 302 8.67 10.28 -20.68
C TYR A 302 10.17 10.11 -20.45
N THR A 303 10.72 10.72 -19.41
CA THR A 303 12.11 10.47 -19.03
C THR A 303 12.24 9.10 -18.37
N TRP A 304 13.39 8.43 -18.51
CA TRP A 304 13.64 7.17 -17.79
C TRP A 304 13.52 7.34 -16.27
N GLU A 305 13.89 8.52 -15.76
CA GLU A 305 13.69 8.93 -14.38
C GLU A 305 12.21 8.95 -13.96
N TYR A 306 11.33 9.54 -14.78
CA TYR A 306 9.90 9.52 -14.52
C TYR A 306 9.36 8.09 -14.49
N LEU A 307 9.80 7.24 -15.41
CA LEU A 307 9.36 5.84 -15.47
C LEU A 307 9.81 5.03 -14.25
N GLU A 308 11.01 5.28 -13.75
CA GLU A 308 11.49 4.71 -12.49
C GLU A 308 10.71 5.25 -11.28
N SER A 309 10.38 6.55 -11.25
CA SER A 309 9.62 7.16 -10.14
C SER A 309 8.19 6.64 -10.05
N GLN A 310 7.58 6.30 -11.20
CA GLN A 310 6.28 5.62 -11.27
C GLN A 310 6.37 4.12 -10.96
N GLY A 311 7.58 3.56 -10.75
CA GLY A 311 7.78 2.14 -10.50
C GLY A 311 7.51 1.24 -11.70
N ILE A 312 7.63 1.77 -12.93
CA ILE A 312 7.42 1.00 -14.17
C ILE A 312 8.66 0.16 -14.52
N LEU A 313 9.84 0.63 -14.12
CA LEU A 313 11.14 -0.01 -14.35
C LEU A 313 12.10 0.30 -13.21
N MET A 314 13.28 -0.34 -13.23
CA MET A 314 14.36 -0.09 -12.29
C MET A 314 15.66 0.21 -13.03
N LEU A 315 16.35 1.29 -12.62
CA LEU A 315 17.63 1.71 -13.18
C LEU A 315 18.75 1.37 -12.19
N HIS A 316 19.65 0.47 -12.60
CA HIS A 316 20.87 0.20 -11.85
C HIS A 316 22.03 1.05 -12.35
N PRO A 317 22.75 1.74 -11.45
CA PRO A 317 23.89 2.56 -11.85
C PRO A 317 25.00 1.69 -12.45
N LEU A 318 25.60 2.17 -13.54
CA LEU A 318 26.82 1.62 -14.10
C LEU A 318 28.03 2.48 -13.72
N ASP A 319 28.22 3.60 -14.42
CA ASP A 319 29.27 4.62 -14.26
C ASP A 319 28.88 5.86 -15.10
N ASN A 320 29.33 7.06 -14.72
CA ASN A 320 29.20 8.31 -15.50
C ASN A 320 27.78 8.63 -16.03
N ASP A 321 26.80 8.80 -15.15
CA ASP A 321 25.39 9.12 -15.48
C ASP A 321 24.64 8.08 -16.33
N PHE A 322 25.24 6.90 -16.56
CA PHE A 322 24.61 5.79 -17.26
C PHE A 322 24.09 4.72 -16.30
N TYR A 323 22.95 4.16 -16.67
CA TYR A 323 22.23 3.16 -15.91
C TYR A 323 21.87 1.98 -16.82
N LYS A 324 21.82 0.75 -16.29
CA LYS A 324 21.14 -0.37 -16.96
C LYS A 324 19.73 -0.49 -16.46
N THR A 325 18.82 -0.73 -17.37
CA THR A 325 17.47 -1.16 -17.04
C THR A 325 17.53 -2.63 -16.59
N VAL A 326 17.27 -2.90 -15.32
CA VAL A 326 17.29 -4.28 -14.80
C VAL A 326 15.93 -4.92 -14.97
N GLU A 327 15.98 -6.24 -15.19
CA GLU A 327 14.99 -7.19 -15.70
C GLU A 327 13.62 -7.24 -14.98
N ARG A 328 13.35 -6.35 -14.03
CA ARG A 328 11.99 -6.07 -13.64
C ARG A 328 11.41 -5.09 -14.65
N LEU A 329 11.14 -5.57 -15.87
CA LEU A 329 10.02 -5.00 -16.60
C LEU A 329 8.83 -5.36 -15.73
N ILE A 330 8.39 -4.38 -14.97
CA ILE A 330 7.20 -4.48 -14.19
C ILE A 330 6.07 -4.35 -15.22
N ILE A 331 5.86 -5.42 -16.04
CA ILE A 331 4.63 -5.61 -16.79
C ILE A 331 3.53 -5.43 -15.76
N ALA A 332 2.47 -4.68 -16.08
CA ALA A 332 1.39 -4.24 -15.19
C ALA A 332 1.10 -5.14 -13.96
N GLY A 333 1.24 -6.47 -14.09
CA GLY A 333 1.25 -7.43 -12.99
C GLY A 333 2.19 -7.20 -11.79
N GLU A 334 3.41 -6.70 -11.95
CA GLU A 334 4.27 -6.34 -10.80
C GLU A 334 4.04 -4.87 -10.34
N ILE A 335 3.50 -3.96 -11.18
CA ILE A 335 3.19 -2.54 -10.82
C ILE A 335 2.01 -2.56 -9.86
N LEU A 336 1.22 -3.63 -9.95
CA LEU A 336 0.04 -3.90 -9.16
C LEU A 336 0.32 -4.91 -8.04
N SER A 337 1.58 -5.27 -7.82
CA SER A 337 1.94 -6.06 -6.65
C SER A 337 1.83 -5.16 -5.42
N CYS A 338 0.67 -5.22 -4.77
CA CYS A 338 0.49 -4.61 -3.47
C CYS A 338 1.50 -5.27 -2.53
N PHE A 339 2.38 -4.49 -1.95
CA PHE A 339 3.31 -5.03 -0.97
C PHE A 339 2.88 -4.56 0.41
N VAL A 340 2.89 -5.50 1.35
CA VAL A 340 2.65 -5.23 2.77
C VAL A 340 4.01 -5.10 3.41
N VAL A 341 4.34 -3.92 3.92
CA VAL A 341 5.49 -3.78 4.81
C VAL A 341 5.02 -3.88 6.24
N ILE A 342 5.45 -4.94 6.91
CA ILE A 342 5.22 -5.14 8.33
C ILE A 342 6.48 -4.73 9.06
N PHE A 343 6.38 -3.70 9.89
CA PHE A 343 7.38 -3.44 10.91
C PHE A 343 6.97 -4.21 12.18
N SER A 344 7.95 -4.81 12.84
CA SER A 344 7.77 -5.42 14.17
C SER A 344 9.05 -5.27 14.98
N CYS A 345 8.92 -4.80 16.23
CA CYS A 345 10.02 -4.74 17.17
C CYS A 345 9.71 -5.67 18.36
N ASN A 346 10.50 -6.73 18.50
CA ASN A 346 10.57 -7.48 19.75
C ASN A 346 11.53 -6.75 20.69
N TYR A 347 11.15 -6.67 21.97
CA TYR A 347 11.96 -6.04 22.99
C TYR A 347 13.35 -6.70 23.11
N ARG A 348 14.35 -5.86 23.35
CA ARG A 348 15.50 -6.21 24.19
C ARG A 348 15.22 -5.78 25.62
#